data_AF-A0A397VYT6-F1
#
_entry.id   AF-A0A397VYT6-F1
#
_cell.length_a   1.000
_cell.length_b   1.000
_cell.length_c   1.000
_cell.angle_alpha   90.00
_cell.angle_beta   90.00
_cell.angle_gamma   90.00
#
_symmetry.space_group_name_H-M   'P 1'
#
loop_
_entity.id
_entity.type
_entity.pdbx_description
1 polymer ?
#
loop_
_entity_poly.entity_id
_entity_poly.type
_entity_poly.pdbx_seq_one_letter_code
_entity_poly.pdbx_strand_id
1 'polypeptide(L)'
;MVGKLGEIRYSILNQEQFQKLYGKEWILMDGSSIFGSDLEKKFGWSSVPDSRGLFLRCKNNGRNDGLENPSGELARGQYQTDNLKSHNHVGLFVNGVEGEWGQYYYQGEFDSHKIATQPIGSTRSFYTGYTGEQETCPKSITVNAFIKINFSTQYESCEGLKSEISQYFNDLEQSHQEKLSKLLNKSDKQDLSEAFWQLNHCSYQTDL
;
A
#
# COMPACT_ATOMS: atom_id res chain seq x y z
N MET A 1 13.52 9.16 -9.49
CA MET A 1 12.96 9.83 -8.29
C MET A 1 12.66 8.79 -7.22
N VAL A 2 13.20 8.95 -6.01
CA VAL A 2 12.91 8.09 -4.86
C VAL A 2 11.54 8.49 -4.30
N GLY A 3 10.58 7.57 -4.29
CA GLY A 3 9.27 7.86 -3.70
C GLY A 3 9.31 7.99 -2.19
N LYS A 4 8.32 8.66 -1.63
CA LYS A 4 8.22 8.98 -0.20
C LYS A 4 7.32 7.98 0.53
N LEU A 5 7.53 7.86 1.84
CA LEU A 5 6.75 6.98 2.71
C LEU A 5 5.25 7.31 2.61
N GLY A 6 4.40 6.29 2.41
CA GLY A 6 2.97 6.42 2.21
C GLY A 6 2.53 6.84 0.80
N GLU A 7 3.46 7.06 -0.13
CA GLU A 7 3.14 7.36 -1.53
C GLU A 7 2.50 6.15 -2.22
N ILE A 8 1.45 6.40 -3.00
CA ILE A 8 0.75 5.40 -3.82
C ILE A 8 1.12 5.61 -5.29
N ARG A 9 1.41 4.52 -6.01
CA ARG A 9 1.65 4.53 -7.45
C ARG A 9 0.85 3.44 -8.15
N TYR A 10 0.36 3.76 -9.34
CA TYR A 10 -0.24 2.78 -10.23
C TYR A 10 0.76 2.26 -11.25
N SER A 11 0.67 0.97 -11.58
CA SER A 11 1.52 0.37 -12.61
C SER A 11 0.86 -0.85 -13.24
N ILE A 12 1.16 -1.08 -14.52
CA ILE A 12 0.80 -2.35 -15.20
C ILE A 12 1.74 -3.49 -14.80
N LEU A 13 2.88 -3.17 -14.19
CA LEU A 13 3.88 -4.16 -13.76
C LEU A 13 3.34 -5.00 -12.60
N ASN A 14 3.72 -6.28 -12.57
CA ASN A 14 3.51 -7.10 -11.38
C ASN A 14 4.47 -6.67 -10.25
N GLN A 15 4.25 -7.19 -9.04
CA GLN A 15 5.03 -6.78 -7.86
C GLN A 15 6.54 -7.02 -8.04
N GLU A 16 6.95 -8.17 -8.55
CA GLU A 16 8.36 -8.49 -8.73
C GLU A 16 9.03 -7.50 -9.71
N GLN A 17 8.38 -7.24 -10.84
CA GLN A 17 8.86 -6.29 -11.84
C GLN A 17 8.92 -4.86 -11.28
N PHE A 18 7.90 -4.45 -10.53
CA PHE A 18 7.84 -3.12 -9.93
C PHE A 18 8.94 -2.94 -8.88
N GLN A 19 9.12 -3.91 -7.99
CA GLN A 19 10.15 -3.88 -6.96
C GLN A 19 11.57 -3.89 -7.53
N LYS A 20 11.81 -4.55 -8.68
CA LYS A 20 13.10 -4.46 -9.41
C LYS A 20 13.45 -3.03 -9.82
N LEU A 21 12.45 -2.19 -10.13
CA LEU A 21 12.67 -0.81 -10.57
C LEU A 21 12.64 0.20 -9.42
N TYR A 22 11.81 -0.03 -8.40
CA TYR A 22 11.50 0.97 -7.38
C TYR A 22 11.95 0.62 -5.96
N GLY A 23 12.40 -0.61 -5.71
CA GLY A 23 12.83 -1.13 -4.41
C GLY A 23 11.81 -2.07 -3.76
N LYS A 24 12.29 -2.96 -2.89
CA LYS A 24 11.47 -3.99 -2.19
C LYS A 24 10.50 -3.38 -1.18
N GLU A 25 10.77 -2.16 -0.74
CA GLU A 25 9.92 -1.41 0.17
C GLU A 25 8.63 -0.85 -0.45
N TRP A 26 8.42 -1.07 -1.74
CA TRP A 26 7.11 -0.90 -2.38
C TRP A 26 6.37 -2.22 -2.38
N ILE A 27 5.16 -2.25 -1.84
CA ILE A 27 4.33 -3.45 -1.78
C ILE A 27 2.99 -3.21 -2.46
N LEU A 28 2.35 -4.30 -2.92
CA LEU A 28 1.01 -4.26 -3.47
C LEU A 28 0.00 -3.86 -2.38
N MET A 29 -0.99 -3.06 -2.74
CA MET A 29 -2.11 -2.71 -1.87
C MET A 29 -3.20 -3.79 -1.94
N ASP A 30 -2.97 -4.91 -1.26
CA ASP A 30 -3.77 -6.14 -1.33
C ASP A 30 -4.34 -6.60 0.03
N GLY A 31 -4.29 -5.74 1.05
CA GLY A 31 -4.72 -6.08 2.42
C GLY A 31 -3.61 -6.64 3.32
N SER A 32 -2.38 -6.82 2.80
CA SER A 32 -1.28 -7.43 3.56
C SER A 32 -0.89 -6.64 4.82
N SER A 33 -0.41 -7.36 5.83
CA SER A 33 0.20 -6.76 7.02
C SER A 33 1.52 -6.07 6.68
N ILE A 34 1.80 -4.97 7.37
CA ILE A 34 3.05 -4.20 7.26
C ILE A 34 3.74 -4.02 8.61
N PHE A 35 3.50 -4.96 9.52
CA PHE A 35 4.13 -4.97 10.84
C PHE A 35 5.66 -4.83 10.72
N GLY A 36 6.24 -3.95 11.53
CA GLY A 36 7.66 -3.62 11.52
C GLY A 36 8.10 -2.58 10.48
N SER A 37 7.21 -2.16 9.57
CA SER A 37 7.52 -1.11 8.59
C SER A 37 7.61 0.28 9.24
N ASP A 38 8.23 1.22 8.54
CA ASP A 38 8.26 2.62 8.96
C ASP A 38 6.87 3.25 8.88
N LEU A 39 6.04 2.84 7.93
CA LEU A 39 4.67 3.32 7.80
C LEU A 39 3.85 2.93 9.04
N GLU A 40 4.03 1.71 9.55
CA GLU A 40 3.48 1.28 10.83
C GLU A 40 4.03 2.12 11.98
N LYS A 41 5.36 2.11 12.17
CA LYS A 41 6.00 2.73 13.35
C LYS A 41 5.74 4.22 13.45
N LYS A 42 5.70 4.93 12.32
CA LYS A 42 5.54 6.40 12.30
C LYS A 42 4.09 6.86 12.28
N PHE A 43 3.21 6.09 11.65
CA PHE A 43 1.83 6.54 11.38
C PHE A 43 0.73 5.59 11.89
N GLY A 44 1.11 4.47 12.52
CA GLY A 44 0.18 3.54 13.17
C GLY A 44 -0.56 2.58 12.23
N TRP A 45 -0.09 2.39 10.99
CA TRP A 45 -0.71 1.46 10.05
C TRP A 45 -0.23 0.02 10.25
N SER A 46 -1.13 -0.91 10.61
CA SER A 46 -0.79 -2.33 10.79
C SER A 46 -0.89 -3.15 9.49
N SER A 47 -1.68 -2.68 8.53
CA SER A 47 -1.86 -3.28 7.21
C SER A 47 -2.06 -2.21 6.14
N VAL A 48 -1.84 -2.57 4.88
CA VAL A 48 -2.26 -1.74 3.74
C VAL A 48 -3.72 -2.02 3.40
N PRO A 49 -4.48 -1.04 2.88
CA PRO A 49 -5.78 -1.31 2.30
C PRO A 49 -5.68 -2.27 1.11
N ASP A 50 -6.69 -3.10 0.91
CA ASP A 50 -6.88 -3.81 -0.36
C ASP A 50 -7.56 -2.88 -1.34
N SER A 51 -6.87 -2.54 -2.43
CA SER A 51 -7.33 -1.61 -3.45
C SER A 51 -7.82 -2.30 -4.73
N ARG A 52 -7.75 -3.63 -4.79
CA ARG A 52 -8.10 -4.38 -5.99
C ARG A 52 -9.59 -4.27 -6.26
N GLY A 53 -9.95 -3.87 -7.47
CA GLY A 53 -11.34 -3.65 -7.86
C GLY A 53 -11.99 -2.43 -7.20
N LEU A 54 -11.22 -1.54 -6.56
CA LEU A 54 -11.75 -0.35 -5.90
C LEU A 54 -11.34 0.93 -6.61
N PHE A 55 -12.22 1.93 -6.58
CA PHE A 55 -11.87 3.31 -6.92
C PHE A 55 -11.33 4.04 -5.69
N LEU A 56 -10.23 4.79 -5.86
CA LEU A 56 -9.75 5.67 -4.80
C LEU A 56 -10.60 6.94 -4.73
N ARG A 57 -11.04 7.27 -3.52
CA ARG A 57 -11.67 8.55 -3.19
C ARG A 57 -10.75 9.38 -2.32
N CYS A 58 -10.60 10.66 -2.65
CA CYS A 58 -9.89 11.60 -1.80
C CYS A 58 -10.62 11.78 -0.46
N LYS A 59 -9.86 11.87 0.64
CA LYS A 59 -10.42 12.18 1.96
C LYS A 59 -11.10 13.55 1.93
N ASN A 60 -12.23 13.66 2.63
CA ASN A 60 -13.04 14.86 2.64
C ASN A 60 -12.32 16.08 3.25
N ASN A 61 -11.51 15.87 4.30
CA ASN A 61 -10.70 16.90 4.94
C ASN A 61 -11.51 18.14 5.36
N GLY A 62 -12.72 17.93 5.87
CA GLY A 62 -13.60 18.99 6.36
C GLY A 62 -14.29 19.83 5.27
N ARG A 63 -14.24 19.43 4.00
CA ARG A 63 -15.04 20.06 2.94
C ARG A 63 -16.53 20.01 3.29
N ASN A 64 -17.23 21.12 3.07
CA ASN A 64 -18.65 21.31 3.35
C ASN A 64 -19.23 22.40 2.42
N ASP A 65 -19.36 22.07 1.13
CA ASP A 65 -19.82 22.97 0.06
C ASP A 65 -20.95 22.36 -0.79
N GLY A 66 -21.53 21.25 -0.32
CA GLY A 66 -22.50 20.43 -1.05
C GLY A 66 -21.87 19.47 -2.07
N LEU A 67 -20.55 19.49 -2.23
CA LEU A 67 -19.77 18.62 -3.11
C LEU A 67 -18.78 17.73 -2.34
N GLU A 68 -18.89 17.72 -1.00
CA GLU A 68 -18.20 16.79 -0.11
C GLU A 68 -18.56 15.32 -0.37
N ASN A 69 -17.83 14.42 0.28
CA ASN A 69 -18.27 13.02 0.37
C ASN A 69 -19.61 12.97 1.12
N PRO A 70 -20.71 12.49 0.52
CA PRO A 70 -22.01 12.43 1.20
C PRO A 70 -22.02 11.50 2.40
N SER A 71 -21.05 10.58 2.51
CA SER A 71 -20.83 9.74 3.70
C SER A 71 -20.03 10.45 4.81
N GLY A 72 -19.67 11.72 4.63
CA GLY A 72 -18.95 12.53 5.61
C GLY A 72 -17.44 12.23 5.70
N GLU A 73 -16.90 12.44 6.90
CA GLU A 73 -15.46 12.38 7.16
C GLU A 73 -14.99 10.97 7.52
N LEU A 74 -14.68 10.17 6.50
CA LEU A 74 -14.21 8.79 6.68
C LEU A 74 -12.72 8.68 6.98
N ALA A 75 -12.32 7.59 7.63
CA ALA A 75 -10.91 7.28 7.85
C ALA A 75 -10.19 6.99 6.52
N ARG A 76 -8.88 7.29 6.44
CA ARG A 76 -8.08 6.89 5.27
C ARG A 76 -8.04 5.36 5.18
N GLY A 77 -8.15 4.83 3.97
CA GLY A 77 -8.16 3.38 3.74
C GLY A 77 -9.48 2.68 4.11
N GLN A 78 -10.48 3.42 4.58
CA GLN A 78 -11.80 2.85 4.87
C GLN A 78 -12.51 2.46 3.57
N TYR A 79 -12.93 1.20 3.48
CA TYR A 79 -13.77 0.70 2.40
C TYR A 79 -15.14 1.37 2.42
N GLN A 80 -15.63 1.75 1.24
CA GLN A 80 -17.01 2.16 1.02
C GLN A 80 -17.62 1.21 0.00
N THR A 81 -18.78 0.63 0.32
CA THR A 81 -19.58 -0.11 -0.65
C THR A 81 -20.14 0.84 -1.71
N ASP A 82 -20.42 0.28 -2.88
CA ASP A 82 -21.21 1.00 -3.89
C ASP A 82 -22.55 1.44 -3.32
N ASN A 83 -23.00 2.60 -3.78
CA ASN A 83 -24.29 3.15 -3.37
C ASN A 83 -24.99 3.76 -4.57
N LEU A 84 -26.19 3.26 -4.87
CA LEU A 84 -27.08 3.84 -5.86
C LEU A 84 -28.03 4.81 -5.16
N LYS A 85 -27.95 6.09 -5.51
CA LYS A 85 -28.90 7.08 -4.98
C LYS A 85 -30.31 6.70 -5.44
N SER A 86 -31.23 6.59 -4.47
CA SER A 86 -32.65 6.35 -4.75
C SER A 86 -33.18 7.39 -5.73
N HIS A 87 -33.90 6.90 -6.75
CA HIS A 87 -34.60 7.72 -7.72
C HIS A 87 -35.89 7.01 -8.13
N ASN A 88 -36.89 7.80 -8.52
CA ASN A 88 -38.19 7.30 -8.92
C ASN A 88 -38.35 7.45 -10.43
N HIS A 89 -38.85 6.41 -11.09
CA HIS A 89 -39.33 6.49 -12.46
C HIS A 89 -40.84 6.77 -12.44
N VAL A 90 -41.27 7.80 -13.16
CA VAL A 90 -42.69 8.08 -13.37
C VAL A 90 -42.97 7.86 -14.85
N GLY A 91 -43.56 6.72 -15.18
CA GLY A 91 -44.13 6.46 -16.50
C GLY A 91 -45.54 7.05 -16.57
N LEU A 92 -45.79 7.93 -17.54
CA LEU A 92 -47.11 8.53 -17.76
C LEU A 92 -47.75 7.86 -18.99
N PHE A 93 -48.82 7.09 -18.78
CA PHE A 93 -49.65 6.60 -19.87
C PHE A 93 -50.84 7.54 -20.04
N VAL A 94 -51.00 8.08 -21.24
CA VAL A 94 -52.20 8.80 -21.63
C VAL A 94 -53.18 7.77 -22.16
N ASN A 95 -54.17 7.39 -21.37
CA ASN A 95 -55.30 6.62 -21.87
C ASN A 95 -56.17 7.54 -22.73
N GLY A 96 -56.43 7.13 -23.97
CA GLY A 96 -57.27 7.89 -24.89
C GLY A 96 -57.46 7.29 -26.28
N VAL A 97 -56.75 6.20 -26.63
CA VAL A 97 -56.99 5.46 -27.87
C VAL A 97 -57.56 4.09 -27.52
N GLU A 98 -58.83 3.89 -27.82
CA GLU A 98 -59.53 2.63 -27.63
C GLU A 98 -58.88 1.55 -28.50
N GLY A 99 -58.30 0.51 -27.87
CA GLY A 99 -57.92 -0.73 -28.57
C GLY A 99 -56.45 -0.96 -28.89
N GLU A 100 -55.51 -0.05 -28.61
CA GLU A 100 -54.10 -0.28 -28.92
C GLU A 100 -53.20 -0.11 -27.69
N TRP A 101 -52.60 -1.21 -27.25
CA TRP A 101 -51.39 -1.19 -26.41
C TRP A 101 -50.22 -0.69 -27.27
N GLY A 102 -50.24 0.59 -27.60
CA GLY A 102 -49.22 1.24 -28.42
C GLY A 102 -48.27 2.03 -27.53
N GLN A 103 -47.03 1.56 -27.37
CA GLN A 103 -45.90 2.49 -27.22
C GLN A 103 -45.89 3.35 -28.48
N TYR A 104 -46.53 4.52 -28.43
CA TYR A 104 -46.36 5.51 -29.48
C TYR A 104 -44.87 5.91 -29.44
N TYR A 105 -44.15 5.61 -30.52
CA TYR A 105 -42.78 6.06 -30.75
C TYR A 105 -42.77 7.60 -30.66
N TYR A 106 -42.35 8.14 -29.51
CA TYR A 106 -42.19 9.58 -29.35
C TYR A 106 -40.86 10.03 -29.99
N GLN A 107 -40.95 10.50 -31.23
CA GLN A 107 -39.93 11.35 -31.85
C GLN A 107 -40.23 12.80 -31.49
N GLY A 108 -39.46 13.39 -30.56
CA GLY A 108 -39.41 14.85 -30.41
C GLY A 108 -39.57 15.40 -28.99
N GLU A 109 -38.51 16.09 -28.56
CA GLU A 109 -38.43 17.29 -27.70
C GLU A 109 -39.42 17.43 -26.53
N PHE A 110 -38.89 17.23 -25.31
CA PHE A 110 -39.61 17.49 -24.06
C PHE A 110 -39.70 19.00 -23.79
N ASP A 111 -40.85 19.60 -24.10
CA ASP A 111 -41.33 20.75 -23.34
C ASP A 111 -42.28 20.26 -22.25
N SER A 112 -41.91 20.53 -21.00
CA SER A 112 -42.57 20.06 -19.79
C SER A 112 -44.04 20.53 -19.69
N HIS A 113 -44.98 19.75 -20.21
CA HIS A 113 -46.39 20.07 -20.09
C HIS A 113 -47.00 19.49 -18.80
N LYS A 114 -47.35 20.39 -17.88
CA LYS A 114 -48.42 20.20 -16.89
C LYS A 114 -49.66 19.67 -17.61
N ILE A 115 -49.98 18.39 -17.46
CA ILE A 115 -51.25 17.86 -17.91
C ILE A 115 -52.32 18.30 -16.91
N ALA A 116 -53.25 19.10 -17.43
CA ALA A 116 -54.42 19.59 -16.74
C ALA A 116 -55.21 18.42 -16.13
N THR A 117 -55.61 18.61 -14.88
CA THR A 117 -56.51 17.77 -14.11
C THR A 117 -57.83 17.56 -14.87
N GLN A 118 -58.01 16.38 -15.45
CA GLN A 118 -59.33 15.86 -15.81
C GLN A 118 -59.58 14.58 -15.01
N PRO A 119 -60.78 14.41 -14.40
CA PRO A 119 -61.11 13.25 -13.61
C PRO A 119 -61.58 12.14 -14.55
N ILE A 120 -60.88 11.00 -14.57
CA ILE A 120 -61.38 9.62 -14.81
C ILE A 120 -60.24 8.79 -15.43
N GLY A 121 -59.92 7.68 -14.75
CA GLY A 121 -58.96 6.66 -15.20
C GLY A 121 -57.76 6.59 -14.28
N SER A 122 -57.70 5.55 -13.44
CA SER A 122 -56.64 5.36 -12.45
C SER A 122 -55.25 5.41 -13.08
N THR A 123 -54.44 6.39 -12.71
CA THR A 123 -53.00 6.37 -13.00
C THR A 123 -52.40 5.17 -12.28
N ARG A 124 -52.08 4.10 -13.01
CA ARG A 124 -51.35 2.95 -12.45
C ARG A 124 -49.86 3.20 -12.68
N SER A 125 -49.14 3.50 -11.59
CA SER A 125 -47.68 3.49 -11.59
C SER A 125 -47.20 2.04 -11.59
N PHE A 126 -46.32 1.67 -12.52
CA PHE A 126 -45.64 0.39 -12.50
C PHE A 126 -44.17 0.62 -12.16
N TYR A 127 -43.66 -0.20 -11.24
CA TYR A 127 -42.26 -0.20 -10.87
C TYR A 127 -41.45 -0.87 -11.99
N THR A 128 -40.68 -0.09 -12.74
CA THR A 128 -39.61 -0.66 -13.56
C THR A 128 -38.60 -1.22 -12.58
N GLY A 129 -38.55 -2.55 -12.44
CA GLY A 129 -37.59 -3.21 -11.55
C GLY A 129 -36.16 -2.70 -11.77
N TYR A 130 -35.30 -2.90 -10.78
CA TYR A 130 -33.88 -2.55 -10.93
C TYR A 130 -33.29 -3.26 -12.16
N THR A 131 -32.72 -2.50 -13.10
CA THR A 131 -31.97 -3.03 -14.25
C THR A 131 -30.51 -2.58 -14.15
N GLY A 132 -29.57 -3.52 -14.27
CA GLY A 132 -28.14 -3.28 -14.13
C GLY A 132 -27.45 -4.46 -13.44
N GLU A 133 -26.13 -4.54 -13.54
CA GLU A 133 -25.33 -5.44 -12.69
C GLU A 133 -25.12 -4.80 -11.30
N GLN A 134 -24.30 -5.42 -10.44
CA GLN A 134 -24.04 -4.94 -9.07
C GLN A 134 -23.49 -3.50 -9.00
N GLU A 135 -22.91 -2.99 -10.09
CA GLU A 135 -22.16 -1.74 -10.09
C GLU A 135 -22.38 -0.93 -11.39
N THR A 136 -22.44 0.41 -11.27
CA THR A 136 -22.30 1.32 -12.42
C THR A 136 -20.81 1.46 -12.73
N CYS A 137 -20.24 0.52 -13.49
CA CYS A 137 -18.81 0.56 -13.81
C CYS A 137 -18.56 1.34 -15.12
N PRO A 138 -17.95 2.54 -15.09
CA PRO A 138 -17.44 3.15 -16.32
C PRO A 138 -16.33 2.28 -16.91
N LYS A 139 -16.19 2.28 -18.24
CA LYS A 139 -15.10 1.55 -18.93
C LYS A 139 -13.75 1.90 -18.29
N SER A 140 -13.04 0.91 -17.79
CA SER A 140 -11.80 1.07 -17.04
C SER A 140 -10.70 0.13 -17.54
N ILE A 141 -9.45 0.44 -17.20
CA ILE A 141 -8.30 -0.46 -17.37
C ILE A 141 -7.81 -0.88 -16.00
N THR A 142 -7.45 -2.16 -15.84
CA THR A 142 -6.92 -2.67 -14.57
C THR A 142 -5.43 -2.42 -14.48
N VAL A 143 -5.02 -1.82 -13.37
CA VAL A 143 -3.60 -1.59 -13.00
C VAL A 143 -3.41 -1.98 -11.53
N ASN A 144 -2.19 -2.33 -11.16
CA ASN A 144 -1.83 -2.56 -9.77
C ASN A 144 -1.61 -1.23 -9.05
N ALA A 145 -2.03 -1.15 -7.79
CA ALA A 145 -1.67 -0.04 -6.90
C ALA A 145 -0.62 -0.51 -5.88
N PHE A 146 0.48 0.23 -5.80
CA PHE A 146 1.59 -0.03 -4.89
C PHE A 146 1.73 1.12 -3.90
N ILE A 147 2.14 0.79 -2.67
CA ILE A 147 2.41 1.78 -1.62
C ILE A 147 3.83 1.62 -1.08
N LYS A 148 4.50 2.75 -0.85
CA LYS A 148 5.83 2.81 -0.24
C LYS A 148 5.72 2.69 1.28
N ILE A 149 6.28 1.64 1.87
CA ILE A 149 6.14 1.38 3.31
C ILE A 149 7.44 1.50 4.11
N ASN A 150 8.60 1.38 3.45
CA ASN A 150 9.94 1.30 4.04
C ASN A 150 10.06 0.31 5.20
N PHE A 151 11.05 -0.57 5.15
CA PHE A 151 11.47 -1.26 6.36
C PHE A 151 12.71 -0.54 6.84
N SER A 152 12.69 0.02 8.05
CA SER A 152 13.92 0.42 8.72
C SER A 152 14.79 -0.82 8.79
N THR A 153 15.80 -0.87 7.92
CA THR A 153 16.94 -1.74 8.12
C THR A 153 17.59 -1.27 9.41
N GLN A 154 17.18 -1.83 10.55
CA GLN A 154 18.04 -1.90 11.73
C GLN A 154 19.29 -2.79 11.48
N TYR A 155 19.52 -3.16 10.21
CA TYR A 155 20.70 -3.84 9.69
C TYR A 155 21.48 -2.97 8.69
N GLU A 156 21.50 -1.65 8.88
CA GLU A 156 22.71 -0.88 8.52
C GLU A 156 23.71 -1.14 9.67
N SER A 157 24.70 -2.00 9.59
CA SER A 157 25.41 -2.60 8.47
C SER A 157 26.14 -3.84 9.01
N CYS A 158 26.40 -4.86 8.18
CA CYS A 158 27.38 -5.87 8.56
C CYS A 158 28.77 -5.26 8.88
N GLU A 159 29.05 -4.01 8.46
CA GLU A 159 30.23 -3.24 8.85
C GLU A 159 30.24 -2.87 10.34
N GLY A 160 29.11 -2.46 10.92
CA GLY A 160 29.00 -2.14 12.35
C GLY A 160 29.25 -3.38 13.22
N LEU A 161 28.60 -4.50 12.90
CA LEU A 161 28.83 -5.79 13.55
C LEU A 161 30.26 -6.30 13.37
N LYS A 162 30.88 -6.10 12.19
CA LYS A 162 32.30 -6.41 11.97
C LYS A 162 33.20 -5.54 12.85
N SER A 163 32.89 -4.26 13.00
CA SER A 163 33.68 -3.35 13.83
C SER A 163 33.61 -3.69 15.31
N GLU A 164 32.42 -4.02 15.84
CA GLU A 164 32.25 -4.46 17.23
C GLU A 164 32.96 -5.80 17.50
N ILE A 165 32.86 -6.76 16.59
CA ILE A 165 33.58 -8.03 16.70
C ILE A 165 35.10 -7.80 16.63
N SER A 166 35.57 -6.96 15.72
CA SER A 166 37.01 -6.64 15.60
C SER A 166 37.55 -5.92 16.84
N GLN A 167 36.78 -5.00 17.42
CA GLN A 167 37.13 -4.31 18.67
C GLN A 167 37.25 -5.32 19.82
N TYR A 168 36.29 -6.24 19.95
CA TYR A 168 36.30 -7.28 20.97
C TYR A 168 37.53 -8.20 20.88
N PHE A 169 37.94 -8.61 19.67
CA PHE A 169 39.15 -9.41 19.49
C PHE A 169 40.43 -8.65 19.89
N ASN A 170 40.54 -7.37 19.52
CA ASN A 170 41.69 -6.53 19.89
C ASN A 170 41.81 -6.35 21.41
N ASP A 171 40.68 -6.08 22.09
CA ASP A 171 40.65 -5.92 23.54
C ASP A 171 41.04 -7.21 24.28
N LEU A 172 40.63 -8.37 23.75
CA LEU A 172 40.98 -9.68 24.29
C LEU A 172 42.49 -9.98 24.14
N GLU A 173 43.06 -9.65 22.98
CA GLU A 173 44.48 -9.83 22.71
C GLU A 173 45.34 -8.96 23.62
N GLN A 174 44.97 -7.68 23.79
CA GLN A 174 45.68 -6.76 24.67
C GLN A 174 45.61 -7.22 26.14
N SER A 175 44.45 -7.73 26.59
CA SER A 175 44.29 -8.29 27.94
C SER A 175 45.19 -9.51 28.17
N HIS A 176 45.32 -10.40 27.18
CA HIS A 176 46.20 -11.55 27.26
C HIS A 176 47.69 -11.16 27.28
N GLN A 177 48.11 -10.21 26.44
CA GLN A 177 49.49 -9.69 26.43
C GLN A 177 49.85 -9.01 27.77
N GLU A 178 48.92 -8.26 28.35
CA GLU A 178 49.12 -7.67 29.69
C GLU A 178 49.24 -8.73 30.79
N LYS A 179 48.43 -9.79 30.75
CA LYS A 179 48.54 -10.90 31.72
C LYS A 179 49.86 -11.65 31.58
N LEU A 180 50.27 -11.98 30.36
CA LEU A 180 51.53 -12.65 30.07
C LEU A 180 52.74 -11.80 30.51
N SER A 181 52.72 -10.50 30.22
CA SER A 181 53.81 -9.60 30.60
C SER A 181 53.95 -9.39 32.11
N LYS A 182 52.88 -9.61 32.89
CA LYS A 182 52.89 -9.59 34.36
C LYS A 182 53.35 -10.92 34.97
N LEU A 183 53.11 -12.04 34.29
CA LEU A 183 53.49 -13.38 34.76
C LEU A 183 54.95 -13.75 34.44
N LEU A 184 55.54 -13.13 33.42
CA LEU A 184 56.92 -13.41 33.00
C LEU A 184 57.93 -12.52 33.71
N ASN A 185 58.93 -13.14 34.36
CA ASN A 185 60.08 -12.42 34.88
C ASN A 185 61.00 -11.98 33.73
N LYS A 186 61.90 -11.02 33.99
CA LYS A 186 62.73 -10.37 32.96
C LYS A 186 63.57 -11.35 32.13
N SER A 187 63.96 -12.48 32.73
CA SER A 187 64.64 -13.62 32.11
C SER A 187 63.75 -14.34 31.08
N ASP A 188 62.52 -14.69 31.46
CA ASP A 188 61.60 -15.48 30.63
C ASP A 188 61.05 -14.71 29.42
N LYS A 189 61.08 -13.37 29.48
CA LYS A 189 60.65 -12.50 28.37
C LYS A 189 61.59 -12.55 27.16
N GLN A 190 62.87 -12.83 27.38
CA GLN A 190 63.89 -12.83 26.33
C GLN A 190 63.82 -14.15 25.52
N ASP A 191 63.67 -15.27 26.22
CA ASP A 191 63.51 -16.60 25.62
C ASP A 191 62.19 -16.74 24.84
N LEU A 192 61.09 -16.17 25.33
CA LEU A 192 59.81 -16.17 24.61
C LEU A 192 59.81 -15.25 23.39
N SER A 193 60.55 -14.14 23.43
CA SER A 193 60.76 -13.26 22.27
C SER A 193 61.47 -14.01 21.14
N GLU A 194 62.52 -14.79 21.46
CA GLU A 194 63.20 -15.63 20.47
C GLU A 194 62.31 -16.76 19.94
N ALA A 195 61.52 -17.41 20.80
CA ALA A 195 60.58 -18.46 20.37
C ALA A 195 59.46 -17.93 19.46
N PHE A 196 58.91 -16.74 19.75
CA PHE A 196 57.88 -16.11 18.93
C PHE A 196 58.44 -15.60 17.59
N TRP A 197 59.69 -15.12 17.58
CA TRP A 197 60.40 -14.76 16.36
C TRP A 197 60.66 -16.00 15.48
N GLN A 198 61.07 -17.12 16.07
CA GLN A 198 61.25 -18.40 15.37
C GLN A 198 59.94 -18.95 14.80
N LEU A 199 58.84 -18.92 15.55
CA LEU A 199 57.53 -19.40 15.07
C LEU A 199 56.98 -18.58 13.88
N ASN A 200 57.15 -17.27 13.90
CA ASN A 200 56.71 -16.40 12.80
C ASN A 200 57.63 -16.42 11.57
N HIS A 201 58.88 -16.86 11.71
CA HIS A 201 59.81 -17.03 10.59
C HIS A 201 59.88 -18.48 10.06
N CYS A 202 59.25 -19.44 10.74
CA CYS A 202 59.18 -20.84 10.29
C CYS A 202 58.08 -21.11 9.24
N SER A 203 57.30 -20.09 8.84
CA SER A 203 56.20 -20.23 7.87
C SER A 203 56.59 -19.90 6.42
N TYR A 204 57.88 -19.67 6.13
CA TYR A 204 58.39 -19.36 4.77
C TYR A 204 59.34 -20.41 4.19
N GLN A 205 59.21 -21.67 4.61
CA GLN A 205 59.81 -22.81 3.90
C GLN A 205 58.79 -23.96 3.76
N THR A 206 57.87 -23.79 2.82
CA THR A 206 57.32 -24.94 2.08
C THR A 206 57.77 -24.79 0.64
N ASP A 207 58.83 -25.50 0.31
CA ASP A 207 59.34 -25.70 -1.03
C ASP A 207 58.29 -26.37 -1.94
N LEU A 208 58.27 -25.89 -3.19
CA LEU A 208 57.99 -26.58 -4.48
C LEU A 208 56.82 -27.58 -4.59
#